data_AF-A0A5K0YF98-F1
#
_entry.id   AF-A0A5K0YF98-F1
#
_cell.length_a   1.000
_cell.length_b   1.000
_cell.length_c   1.000
_cell.angle_alpha   90.00
_cell.angle_beta   90.00
_cell.angle_gamma   90.00
#
_symmetry.space_group_name_H-M   'P 1'
#
loop_
_entity.id
_entity.type
_entity.pdbx_description
1 polymer ?
#
loop_
_entity_poly.entity_id
_entity_poly.type
_entity_poly.pdbx_seq_one_letter_code
_entity_poly.pdbx_strand_id
1 'polypeptide(L)' 'LWWYNNPRGKGKVFSFDLLDCDGGEIRVTCFNLVADQFYNRINVGKVYLISKGSLKPAQKNFNHLNNE' A
#
# COMPACT_ATOMS: atom_id res chain seq x y z
N LEU A 1 2.90 3.44 10.02
CA LEU A 1 2.14 2.20 10.32
C LEU A 1 0.83 2.59 10.98
N TRP A 2 -0.31 2.12 10.48
CA TRP A 2 -1.64 2.38 11.04
C TRP A 2 -2.19 1.13 11.71
N TRP A 3 -2.91 1.31 12.82
CA TRP A 3 -3.56 0.22 13.54
C TRP A 3 -5.07 0.36 13.40
N TYR A 4 -5.76 -0.75 13.12
CA TYR A 4 -7.21 -0.78 13.07
C TYR A 4 -7.75 -1.89 13.97
N ASN A 5 -8.97 -1.71 14.46
CA ASN A 5 -9.68 -2.73 15.21
C ASN A 5 -11.06 -2.95 14.56
N ASN A 6 -11.33 -4.16 14.09
CA ASN A 6 -12.60 -4.52 13.47
C ASN A 6 -13.18 -5.78 14.14
N PRO A 7 -14.42 -6.19 13.84
CA PRO A 7 -15.06 -7.37 14.46
C PRO A 7 -14.29 -8.69 14.28
N ARG A 8 -13.39 -8.77 13.29
CA ARG A 8 -12.47 -9.89 13.04
C ARG A 8 -11.14 -9.76 13.79
N GLY A 9 -10.95 -8.69 14.58
CA GLY A 9 -9.80 -8.46 15.44
C GLY A 9 -9.01 -7.18 15.15
N LYS A 10 -7.97 -6.97 15.98
CA LYS A 10 -6.99 -5.89 15.83
C LYS A 10 -6.00 -6.26 14.73
N GLY A 11 -5.74 -5.33 13.82
CA GLY A 11 -4.81 -5.49 12.71
C GLY A 11 -3.94 -4.26 12.51
N LYS A 12 -2.95 -4.44 11.65
CA LYS A 12 -2.05 -3.38 11.21
C LYS A 12 -2.19 -3.20 9.71
N VAL A 13 -2.10 -1.97 9.25
CA VAL A 13 -2.09 -1.64 7.83
C VAL A 13 -0.99 -0.61 7.55
N PHE A 14 -0.31 -0.80 6.44
CA PHE A 14 0.68 0.13 5.93
C PHE A 14 0.44 0.31 4.45
N SER A 15 0.24 1.55 4.02
CA SER A 15 0.06 1.91 2.62
C SER A 15 1.12 2.91 2.20
N PHE A 16 1.57 2.79 0.96
CA PHE A 16 2.48 3.73 0.34
C PHE A 16 2.16 3.85 -1.15
N ASP A 17 2.46 5.02 -1.71
CA ASP A 17 2.23 5.34 -3.10
C ASP A 17 3.55 5.18 -3.87
N LEU A 18 3.45 4.59 -5.05
CA LEU A 18 4.56 4.41 -5.99
C LEU A 18 4.26 5.20 -7.24
N LEU A 19 5.30 5.83 -7.76
CA LEU A 19 5.28 6.55 -9.02
C LEU A 19 6.21 5.83 -10.00
N ASP A 20 5.69 5.51 -11.18
CA ASP A 20 6.47 4.97 -12.29
C ASP A 20 7.01 6.09 -13.19
N CYS A 21 7.98 5.75 -14.04
CA CYS A 21 8.62 6.65 -15.00
C CYS A 21 7.62 7.31 -15.96
N ASP A 22 6.55 6.60 -16.33
CA ASP A 22 5.50 7.09 -17.22
C ASP A 22 4.46 7.97 -16.49
N GLY A 23 4.69 8.30 -15.22
CA GLY A 23 3.75 9.08 -14.39
C GLY A 23 2.58 8.26 -13.84
N GLY A 24 2.61 6.94 -13.99
CA GLY A 24 1.62 6.04 -13.41
C GLY A 24 1.76 5.98 -11.88
N GLU A 25 0.68 6.27 -11.16
CA GLU A 25 0.63 6.14 -9.71
C GLU A 25 -0.07 4.84 -9.31
N ILE A 26 0.53 4.10 -8.38
CA ILE A 26 -0.10 2.92 -7.80
C ILE A 26 0.06 2.90 -6.28
N ARG A 27 -1.05 2.66 -5.58
CA ARG A 27 -1.07 2.51 -4.13
C ARG A 27 -0.88 1.04 -3.74
N VAL A 28 0.14 0.76 -2.95
CA VAL A 28 0.37 -0.55 -2.35
C VAL A 28 -0.14 -0.52 -0.91
N THR A 29 -0.91 -1.54 -0.53
CA THR A 29 -1.40 -1.70 0.86
C THR A 29 -0.99 -3.07 1.41
N CYS A 30 -0.26 -3.05 2.51
CA CYS A 30 0.22 -4.20 3.25
C CYS A 30 -0.58 -4.37 4.55
N PHE A 31 -0.94 -5.61 4.89
CA PHE A 31 -1.70 -5.93 6.10
C PHE A 31 -0.89 -6.82 7.05
N ASN A 32 -1.10 -6.62 8.35
CA ASN A 32 -0.59 -7.44 9.45
C ASN A 32 0.91 -7.70 9.37
N LEU A 33 1.31 -8.98 9.20
CA LEU A 33 2.72 -9.41 9.16
C LEU A 33 3.50 -8.76 8.00
N VAL A 34 2.84 -8.57 6.86
CA VAL A 34 3.45 -7.92 5.69
C VAL A 34 3.70 -6.45 6.01
N ALA A 35 2.79 -5.78 6.72
CA ALA A 35 3.01 -4.39 7.14
C ALA A 35 4.27 -4.28 8.02
N ASP A 36 4.44 -5.14 9.03
CA ASP A 36 5.62 -5.11 9.90
C ASP A 36 6.92 -5.46 9.15
N GLN A 37 6.88 -6.43 8.23
CA GLN A 37 8.06 -6.84 7.47
C GLN A 37 8.55 -5.77 6.49
N PHE A 38 7.62 -5.13 5.77
CA PHE A 38 7.96 -4.17 4.73
C PHE A 38 8.12 -2.75 5.25
N TYR A 39 7.50 -2.40 6.37
CA TYR A 39 7.59 -1.05 6.95
C TYR A 39 9.04 -0.62 7.22
N ASN A 40 9.89 -1.54 7.71
CA ASN A 40 11.30 -1.24 7.98
C ASN A 40 12.19 -1.25 6.72
N ARG A 41 11.68 -1.75 5.57
CA ARG A 41 12.44 -1.85 4.32
C ARG A 41 12.11 -0.73 3.34
N ILE A 42 10.87 -0.24 3.35
CA ILE A 42 10.39 0.78 2.42
C ILE A 42 10.75 2.17 2.96
N ASN A 43 11.60 2.87 2.21
CA ASN A 43 12.00 4.25 2.45
C ASN A 43 11.63 5.14 1.26
N VAL A 44 11.16 6.35 1.55
CA VAL A 44 10.80 7.37 0.55
C VAL A 44 12.03 7.78 -0.27
N GLY A 45 11.84 8.01 -1.57
CA GLY A 45 12.88 8.45 -2.50
C GLY A 45 13.81 7.33 -3.00
N LYS A 46 13.53 6.07 -2.63
CA LYS A 46 14.23 4.89 -3.17
C LYS A 46 13.35 4.16 -4.17
N VAL A 47 13.99 3.56 -5.16
CA VAL A 47 13.34 2.74 -6.18
C VAL A 47 13.36 1.27 -5.75
N TYR A 48 12.22 0.58 -5.87
CA TYR A 48 12.07 -0.82 -5.49
C TYR A 48 11.40 -1.60 -6.60
N LEU A 49 11.81 -2.86 -6.79
CA LEU A 49 11.10 -3.82 -7.62
C LEU A 49 10.12 -4.60 -6.75
N ILE A 50 8.83 -4.45 -7.01
CA ILE A 50 7.76 -5.19 -6.30
C ILE A 50 7.21 -6.27 -7.24
N SER A 51 7.13 -7.50 -6.76
CA SER A 51 6.58 -8.63 -7.50
C SER A 51 5.75 -9.53 -6.60
N LYS A 52 4.92 -10.40 -7.21
CA LYS A 52 4.07 -11.38 -6.52
C LYS A 52 3.00 -10.76 -5.58
N GLY A 53 2.61 -9.51 -5.84
CA GLY A 53 1.49 -8.85 -5.15
C GLY A 53 0.13 -9.24 -5.74
N SER A 54 -0.92 -9.09 -4.94
CA SER A 54 -2.31 -9.21 -5.44
C SER A 54 -2.73 -7.87 -6.03
N LEU A 55 -2.93 -7.84 -7.36
CA LEU A 55 -3.49 -6.69 -8.06
C LEU A 55 -5.01 -6.66 -7.86
N LYS A 56 -5.49 -5.57 -7.28
CA LYS A 56 -6.92 -5.25 -7.21
C LYS A 56 -7.12 -3.86 -7.79
N PRO A 57 -8.20 -3.62 -8.54
CA PRO A 57 -8.55 -2.28 -8.97
C PRO A 57 -8.62 -1.35 -7.76
N ALA A 58 -8.10 -0.13 -7.89
CA ALA A 58 -8.21 0.86 -6.84
C ALA A 58 -9.69 1.09 -6.53
N GLN A 59 -10.09 0.85 -5.28
CA GLN A 59 -11.44 1.18 -4.85
C GLN A 59 -11.55 2.69 -4.69
N LYS A 60 -12.14 3.36 -5.70
CA LYS A 60 -12.35 4.83 -5.74
C LYS A 60 -13.02 5.38 -4.46
N ASN A 61 -13.80 4.58 -3.73
CA ASN A 61 -14.46 4.99 -2.48
C ASN A 61 -13.50 5.28 -1.31
N PHE A 62 -12.23 4.83 -1.37
CA PHE A 62 -11.19 5.14 -0.38
C PHE A 62 -9.98 5.86 -0.98
N ASN A 63 -10.10 6.33 -2.23
CA ASN A 63 -9.03 6.96 -2.98
C ASN A 63 -9.42 8.42 -3.30
N HIS A 64 -8.67 9.38 -2.76
CA HIS A 64 -8.75 10.79 -3.16
C HIS A 64 -8.08 11.08 -4.52
N LEU A 65 -7.62 10.06 -5.24
CA LEU A 65 -6.96 10.23 -6.53
C LEU A 65 -7.97 10.00 -7.65
N ASN A 66 -8.22 11.08 -8.38
CA ASN A 66 -9.00 11.14 -9.61
C ASN A 66 -8.23 10.42 -10.71
N ASN A 67 -8.48 9.12 -10.88
CA ASN A 67 -8.03 8.40 -12.08
C ASN A 67 -9.25 8.30 -13.02
N GLU A 68 -9.24 9.09 -14.09
CA GLU A 68 -9.98 8.78 -15.32
C GLU A 68 -9.22 7.73 -16.11
#